data_AF-A0A151KS06-F1
#
_entry.id   AF-A0A151KS06-F1
#
_cell.length_a   1.000
_cell.length_b   1.000
_cell.length_c   1.000
_cell.angle_alpha   90.00
_cell.angle_beta   90.00
_cell.angle_gamma   90.00
#
_symmetry.space_group_name_H-M   'P 1'
#
loop_
_entity.id
_entity.type
_entity.pdbx_description
1 polymer ?
#
loop_
_entity_poly.entity_id
_entity_poly.type
_entity_poly.pdbx_seq_one_letter_code
_entity_poly.pdbx_strand_id
1 'polypeptide(L)'
;MNQHKIDPEFPNADAQVEQQASINHFEHIVLSGAAPKLAGTGKVLYDVALHDEENQLYFRIAGQEGGSGLHSKEWVPVNTLLTLLETQKDKSWKSQLYKQLFNGGSTNNPSFCSVIVRDLGLASKTDSSRYLHVLATDYQEKKEALLALAKPQATSKKK
;
A
#
# COMPACT_ATOMS: atom_id res chain seq x y z
N MET A 1 53.76 -50.24 18.04
CA MET A 1 52.64 -49.33 18.38
C MET A 1 52.45 -48.32 17.27
N ASN A 2 51.18 -47.98 17.00
CA ASN A 2 50.65 -46.88 16.17
C ASN A 2 50.37 -47.30 14.71
N GLN A 3 49.28 -48.03 14.42
CA GLN A 3 47.87 -47.62 14.29
C GLN A 3 47.60 -46.66 13.10
N HIS A 4 46.89 -47.21 12.12
CA HIS A 4 46.17 -46.57 11.01
C HIS A 4 45.34 -45.37 11.48
N LYS A 5 45.34 -44.28 10.71
CA LYS A 5 44.23 -43.32 10.65
C LYS A 5 43.75 -43.23 9.21
N ILE A 6 42.61 -43.87 9.00
CA ILE A 6 41.65 -43.65 7.92
C ILE A 6 41.04 -42.28 8.13
N ASP A 7 41.22 -41.37 7.18
CA ASP A 7 40.46 -40.13 7.12
C ASP A 7 39.02 -40.44 6.66
N PRO A 8 37.99 -39.93 7.34
CA PRO A 8 36.61 -40.15 6.93
C PRO A 8 36.25 -39.26 5.72
N GLU A 9 35.77 -39.89 4.66
CA GLU A 9 34.98 -39.24 3.61
C GLU A 9 33.76 -38.56 4.26
N PHE A 10 33.77 -37.23 4.31
CA PHE A 10 32.58 -36.47 4.63
C PHE A 10 31.70 -36.40 3.37
N PRO A 11 30.43 -36.85 3.43
CA PRO A 11 29.54 -36.78 2.28
C PRO A 11 29.25 -35.31 1.93
N ASN A 12 29.37 -35.00 0.64
CA ASN A 12 28.99 -33.72 0.07
C ASN A 12 27.49 -33.52 0.29
N ALA A 13 27.12 -32.73 1.29
CA ALA A 13 25.75 -32.31 1.51
C ALA A 13 25.45 -31.16 0.54
N ASP A 14 25.16 -31.50 -0.71
CA ASP A 14 24.41 -30.63 -1.62
C ASP A 14 22.98 -30.48 -1.07
N ALA A 15 22.85 -29.70 0.01
CA ALA A 15 21.58 -29.12 0.41
C ALA A 15 21.27 -28.02 -0.60
N GLN A 16 20.66 -28.42 -1.73
CA GLN A 16 19.92 -27.48 -2.56
C GLN A 16 18.75 -26.96 -1.72
N VAL A 17 18.97 -25.81 -1.07
CA VAL A 17 17.88 -25.02 -0.51
C VAL A 17 17.12 -24.49 -1.72
N GLU A 18 16.04 -25.16 -2.10
CA GLU A 18 15.08 -24.64 -3.07
C GLU A 18 14.60 -23.29 -2.55
N GLN A 19 15.08 -22.20 -3.18
CA GLN A 19 14.48 -20.89 -3.04
C GLN A 19 13.07 -20.98 -3.59
N GLN A 20 12.10 -21.20 -2.69
CA GLN A 20 10.70 -20.95 -2.98
C GLN A 20 10.60 -19.50 -3.44
N ALA A 21 10.42 -19.31 -4.74
CA ALA A 21 10.07 -18.02 -5.32
C ALA A 21 8.78 -17.58 -4.63
N SER A 22 8.86 -16.57 -3.76
CA SER A 22 7.68 -15.97 -3.16
C SER A 22 6.79 -15.46 -4.29
N ILE A 23 5.60 -16.04 -4.44
CA ILE A 23 4.62 -15.59 -5.44
C ILE A 23 4.27 -14.14 -5.11
N ASN A 24 4.40 -13.25 -6.10
CA ASN A 24 4.01 -11.87 -5.95
C ASN A 24 2.55 -11.69 -6.40
N HIS A 25 1.64 -11.74 -5.44
CA HIS A 25 0.20 -11.61 -5.69
C HIS A 25 -0.25 -10.21 -6.15
N PHE A 26 0.67 -9.24 -6.24
CA PHE A 26 0.38 -7.83 -6.53
C PHE A 26 0.95 -7.36 -7.88
N GLU A 27 1.17 -8.27 -8.84
CA GLU A 27 1.65 -7.91 -10.18
C GLU A 27 0.63 -7.07 -10.97
N HIS A 28 -0.66 -7.19 -10.67
CA HIS A 28 -1.71 -6.46 -11.37
C HIS A 28 -1.97 -5.08 -10.75
N ILE A 29 -1.11 -4.11 -11.07
CA ILE A 29 -1.35 -2.70 -10.74
C ILE A 29 -2.49 -2.15 -11.61
N VAL A 30 -3.56 -1.68 -10.97
CA VAL A 30 -4.75 -1.13 -11.63
C VAL A 30 -4.77 0.40 -11.62
N LEU A 31 -4.01 1.03 -10.73
CA LEU A 31 -3.85 2.49 -10.67
C LEU A 31 -2.51 2.84 -10.01
N SER A 32 -1.81 3.83 -10.55
CA SER A 32 -0.67 4.48 -9.92
C SER A 32 -0.88 5.98 -9.89
N GLY A 33 -0.45 6.64 -8.82
CA GLY A 33 -0.65 8.07 -8.63
C GLY A 33 0.49 8.76 -7.90
N ALA A 34 0.45 10.09 -7.91
CA ALA A 34 1.46 10.95 -7.32
C ALA A 34 0.80 12.13 -6.60
N ALA A 35 0.54 11.96 -5.31
CA ALA A 35 -0.20 12.92 -4.48
C ALA A 35 0.74 13.99 -3.90
N PRO A 36 0.41 15.30 -3.96
CA PRO A 36 1.22 16.34 -3.32
C PRO A 36 1.37 16.10 -1.81
N LYS A 37 2.59 16.29 -1.28
CA LYS A 37 2.86 16.12 0.16
C LYS A 37 2.02 17.08 1.00
N LEU A 38 1.64 16.62 2.18
CA LEU A 38 0.77 17.37 3.09
C LEU A 38 1.42 18.70 3.53
N ALA A 39 2.74 18.73 3.64
CA ALA A 39 3.58 19.91 3.88
C ALA A 39 4.91 19.74 3.13
N GLY A 40 5.60 20.84 2.85
CA GLY A 40 6.86 20.84 2.09
C GLY A 40 6.65 20.73 0.57
N THR A 41 7.72 20.38 -0.14
CA THR A 41 7.74 20.19 -1.60
C THR A 41 7.76 18.70 -1.95
N GLY A 42 7.28 18.35 -3.15
CA GLY A 42 7.29 16.99 -3.67
C GLY A 42 5.98 16.22 -3.49
N LYS A 43 6.03 14.93 -3.85
CA LYS A 43 4.85 14.06 -3.95
C LYS A 43 5.07 12.74 -3.21
N VAL A 44 3.97 12.09 -2.86
CA VAL A 44 3.92 10.70 -2.39
C VAL A 44 3.44 9.87 -3.58
N LEU A 45 4.25 8.89 -3.97
CA LEU A 45 3.91 7.96 -5.03
C LEU A 45 3.19 6.76 -4.42
N TYR A 46 2.15 6.28 -5.08
CA TYR A 46 1.35 5.16 -4.60
C TYR A 46 0.87 4.29 -5.75
N ASP A 47 0.60 3.03 -5.41
CA ASP A 47 -0.01 2.06 -6.31
C ASP A 47 -1.27 1.49 -5.66
N VAL A 48 -2.23 1.11 -6.50
CA VAL A 48 -3.37 0.25 -6.18
C VAL A 48 -3.28 -0.98 -7.07
N ALA A 49 -3.36 -2.15 -6.47
CA ALA A 49 -3.26 -3.44 -7.15
C ALA A 49 -4.46 -4.33 -6.81
N LEU A 50 -4.84 -5.18 -7.76
CA LEU A 50 -5.75 -6.30 -7.51
C LEU A 50 -4.94 -7.50 -7.06
N HIS A 51 -5.19 -8.00 -5.86
CA HIS A 51 -4.61 -9.25 -5.39
C HIS A 51 -5.20 -10.42 -6.17
N ASP A 52 -4.36 -11.24 -6.80
CA ASP A 52 -4.79 -12.30 -7.71
C ASP A 52 -5.55 -13.46 -7.03
N GLU A 53 -5.16 -13.85 -5.81
CA GLU A 53 -5.88 -14.90 -5.05
C GLU A 53 -7.12 -14.37 -4.31
N GLU A 54 -6.99 -13.24 -3.62
CA GLU A 54 -8.08 -12.71 -2.79
C GLU A 54 -9.11 -11.90 -3.58
N ASN A 55 -8.81 -11.57 -4.84
CA ASN A 55 -9.64 -10.78 -5.74
C ASN A 55 -10.15 -9.47 -5.10
N GLN A 56 -9.29 -8.82 -4.30
CA GLN A 56 -9.58 -7.55 -3.64
C GLN A 56 -8.47 -6.53 -3.89
N LEU A 57 -8.83 -5.24 -3.78
CA LEU A 57 -7.89 -4.16 -3.99
C LEU A 57 -7.05 -3.89 -2.76
N TYR A 58 -5.76 -3.63 -3.01
CA TYR A 58 -4.80 -3.17 -2.04
C TYR A 58 -4.15 -1.88 -2.52
N PHE A 59 -3.76 -1.00 -1.62
CA PHE A 59 -2.90 0.14 -1.94
C PHE A 59 -1.58 0.07 -1.16
N ARG A 60 -0.54 0.70 -1.69
CA ARG A 60 0.71 0.89 -0.95
C ARG A 60 1.30 2.27 -1.21
N ILE A 61 2.17 2.70 -0.30
CA ILE A 61 3.11 3.79 -0.59
C ILE A 61 4.23 3.20 -1.44
N ALA A 62 4.32 3.63 -2.70
CA ALA A 62 5.31 3.13 -3.66
C ALA A 62 6.63 3.90 -3.57
N GLY A 63 6.57 5.18 -3.16
CA GLY A 63 7.74 6.04 -3.06
C GLY A 63 7.41 7.47 -2.70
N GLN A 64 8.40 8.35 -2.90
CA GLN A 64 8.21 9.79 -2.75
C GLN A 64 9.17 10.56 -3.68
N GLU A 65 8.80 11.79 -3.97
CA GLU A 65 9.61 12.76 -4.68
C GLU A 65 9.95 13.96 -3.76
N GLY A 66 11.01 14.69 -4.12
CA GLY A 66 11.33 15.99 -3.52
C GLY A 66 11.73 15.97 -2.05
N GLY A 67 12.16 14.82 -1.49
CA GLY A 67 12.69 14.76 -0.13
C GLY A 67 13.12 13.35 0.29
N SER A 68 13.77 13.27 1.46
CA SER A 68 14.14 12.03 2.13
C SER A 68 13.14 11.71 3.25
N GLY A 69 12.82 10.44 3.44
CA GLY A 69 11.91 10.02 4.51
C GLY A 69 11.58 8.53 4.40
N LEU A 70 11.65 7.81 5.50
CA LEU A 70 11.25 6.41 5.48
C LEU A 70 9.74 6.31 5.25
N HIS A 71 9.29 5.22 4.64
CA HIS A 71 7.90 4.81 4.54
C HIS A 71 7.84 3.28 4.47
N SER A 72 6.70 2.72 4.84
CA SER A 72 6.41 1.31 4.59
C SER A 72 5.96 1.11 3.15
N LYS A 73 6.41 0.02 2.53
CA LYS A 73 5.93 -0.45 1.22
C LYS A 73 4.89 -1.57 1.36
N GLU A 74 4.37 -1.77 2.57
CA GLU A 74 3.35 -2.78 2.83
C GLU A 74 2.08 -2.49 2.04
N TRP A 75 1.44 -3.56 1.57
CA TRP A 75 0.15 -3.52 0.93
C TRP A 75 -0.94 -3.48 2.00
N VAL A 76 -1.82 -2.49 1.92
CA VAL A 76 -2.95 -2.29 2.84
C VAL A 76 -4.25 -2.57 2.10
N PRO A 77 -5.15 -3.43 2.63
CA PRO A 77 -6.43 -3.70 2.00
C PRO A 77 -7.27 -2.42 1.88
N VAL A 78 -7.79 -2.13 0.70
CA VAL A 78 -8.65 -0.97 0.45
C VAL A 78 -9.92 -1.05 1.31
N ASN A 79 -10.48 -2.25 1.50
CA ASN A 79 -11.66 -2.45 2.35
C ASN A 79 -11.43 -2.05 3.82
N THR A 80 -10.24 -2.31 4.36
CA THR A 80 -9.86 -1.88 5.73
C THR A 80 -9.78 -0.36 5.82
N LEU A 81 -9.19 0.29 4.80
CA LEU A 81 -9.17 1.75 4.71
C LEU A 81 -10.59 2.33 4.65
N LEU A 82 -11.46 1.79 3.78
CA LEU A 82 -12.83 2.28 3.61
C LEU A 82 -13.65 2.13 4.90
N THR A 83 -13.55 0.97 5.56
CA THR A 83 -14.20 0.73 6.85
C THR A 83 -13.75 1.75 7.89
N LEU A 84 -12.44 2.03 7.94
CA LEU A 84 -11.89 3.03 8.85
C LEU A 84 -12.44 4.44 8.57
N LEU A 85 -12.51 4.85 7.30
CA LEU A 85 -13.05 6.16 6.92
C LEU A 85 -14.53 6.30 7.33
N GLU A 86 -15.33 5.26 7.15
CA GLU A 86 -16.76 5.24 7.47
C GLU A 86 -17.03 5.37 8.98
N THR A 87 -16.09 4.97 9.84
CA THR A 87 -16.20 5.21 11.29
C THR A 87 -16.19 6.69 11.66
N GLN A 88 -15.64 7.56 10.80
CA GLN A 88 -15.52 8.99 11.09
C GLN A 88 -16.82 9.77 10.86
N LYS A 89 -17.69 9.31 9.94
CA LYS A 89 -18.94 9.99 9.56
C LYS A 89 -18.65 11.47 9.22
N ASP A 90 -19.38 12.41 9.82
CA ASP A 90 -19.25 13.85 9.59
C ASP A 90 -18.14 14.52 10.44
N LYS A 91 -17.34 13.75 11.17
CA LYS A 91 -16.28 14.30 12.04
C LYS A 91 -15.00 14.53 11.25
N SER A 92 -14.30 15.61 11.57
CA SER A 92 -12.93 15.80 11.08
C SER A 92 -11.93 14.94 11.86
N TRP A 93 -10.88 14.44 11.21
CA TRP A 93 -9.80 13.68 11.85
C TRP A 93 -8.41 14.17 11.46
N LYS A 94 -7.39 13.74 12.22
CA LYS A 94 -5.96 13.96 11.91
C LYS A 94 -5.40 12.75 11.19
N SER A 95 -4.31 12.93 10.43
CA SER A 95 -3.63 11.84 9.72
C SER A 95 -3.23 10.66 10.63
N GLN A 96 -3.03 10.89 11.94
CA GLN A 96 -2.71 9.87 12.93
C GLN A 96 -3.72 8.70 12.96
N LEU A 97 -4.96 8.92 12.53
CA LEU A 97 -5.98 7.87 12.39
C LEU A 97 -5.46 6.69 11.55
N TYR A 98 -4.70 6.96 10.49
CA TYR A 98 -4.20 5.94 9.56
C TYR A 98 -3.09 5.07 10.15
N LYS A 99 -2.54 5.41 11.33
CA LYS A 99 -1.48 4.59 11.96
C LYS A 99 -1.92 3.13 12.14
N GLN A 100 -3.20 2.88 12.39
CA GLN A 100 -3.74 1.53 12.59
C GLN A 100 -3.78 0.67 11.32
N LEU A 101 -3.58 1.27 10.14
CA LEU A 101 -3.53 0.55 8.86
C LEU A 101 -2.15 -0.07 8.58
N PHE A 102 -1.14 0.26 9.40
CA PHE A 102 0.24 -0.16 9.19
C PHE A 102 0.72 -0.94 10.42
N ASN A 103 1.48 -2.01 10.19
CA ASN A 103 2.05 -2.83 11.27
C ASN A 103 3.29 -2.19 11.95
N GLY A 104 3.47 -0.88 11.80
CA GLY A 104 4.59 -0.11 12.31
C GLY A 104 5.41 0.55 11.20
N GLY A 105 6.71 0.66 11.41
CA GLY A 105 7.64 1.29 10.46
C GLY A 105 7.73 2.80 10.64
N SER A 106 7.47 3.56 9.58
CA SER A 106 7.77 4.99 9.53
C SER A 106 6.68 5.86 10.17
N THR A 107 7.10 6.89 10.90
CA THR A 107 6.24 7.97 11.39
C THR A 107 5.62 8.81 10.27
N ASN A 108 6.13 8.70 9.03
CA ASN A 108 5.56 9.39 7.87
C ASN A 108 4.33 8.67 7.30
N ASN A 109 4.18 7.35 7.53
CA ASN A 109 3.10 6.54 6.95
C ASN A 109 1.72 7.18 7.11
N PRO A 110 1.32 7.69 8.29
CA PRO A 110 -0.02 8.26 8.45
C PRO A 110 -0.21 9.51 7.59
N SER A 111 0.80 10.38 7.50
CA SER A 111 0.74 11.60 6.68
C SER A 111 0.73 11.29 5.17
N PHE A 112 1.50 10.28 4.74
CA PHE A 112 1.56 9.86 3.34
C PHE A 112 0.27 9.16 2.91
N CYS A 113 -0.25 8.26 3.74
CA CYS A 113 -1.57 7.67 3.54
C CYS A 113 -2.64 8.76 3.41
N SER A 114 -2.59 9.79 4.26
CA SER A 114 -3.59 10.86 4.23
C SER A 114 -3.66 11.65 2.92
N VAL A 115 -2.54 11.82 2.21
CA VAL A 115 -2.54 12.50 0.91
C VAL A 115 -2.96 11.57 -0.22
N ILE A 116 -2.65 10.28 -0.12
CA ILE A 116 -3.16 9.25 -1.05
C ILE A 116 -4.68 9.18 -0.96
N VAL A 117 -5.25 9.12 0.25
CA VAL A 117 -6.70 9.10 0.47
C VAL A 117 -7.38 10.35 -0.11
N ARG A 118 -6.72 11.51 -0.04
CA ARG A 118 -7.22 12.74 -0.66
C ARG A 118 -7.13 12.71 -2.19
N ASP A 119 -6.05 12.18 -2.73
CA ASP A 119 -5.83 12.07 -4.18
C ASP A 119 -6.80 11.07 -4.83
N LEU A 120 -7.14 9.99 -4.13
CA LEU A 120 -8.21 9.05 -4.48
C LEU A 120 -9.62 9.67 -4.36
N GLY A 121 -9.74 10.91 -3.89
CA GLY A 121 -11.01 11.61 -3.72
C GLY A 121 -11.85 11.11 -2.53
N LEU A 122 -11.33 10.26 -1.65
CA LEU A 122 -12.10 9.71 -0.53
C LEU A 122 -12.18 10.68 0.66
N ALA A 123 -11.25 11.63 0.74
CA ALA A 123 -11.23 12.67 1.76
C ALA A 123 -10.81 14.01 1.17
N SER A 124 -11.09 15.08 1.89
CA SER A 124 -10.60 16.43 1.57
C SER A 124 -9.92 17.06 2.78
N LYS A 125 -9.43 18.30 2.65
CA LYS A 125 -8.98 19.11 3.80
C LYS A 125 -10.17 19.88 4.37
N THR A 126 -10.14 20.19 5.66
CA THR A 126 -11.08 21.18 6.20
C THR A 126 -10.64 22.59 5.81
N ASP A 127 -11.59 23.53 5.87
CA ASP A 127 -11.28 24.96 5.70
C ASP A 127 -10.43 25.50 6.85
N SER A 128 -10.58 24.92 8.04
CA SER A 128 -9.87 25.34 9.24
C SER A 128 -8.40 24.90 9.29
N SER A 129 -8.03 23.80 8.62
CA SER A 129 -6.66 23.28 8.69
C SER A 129 -6.35 22.30 7.57
N ARG A 130 -5.19 22.51 6.93
CA ARG A 130 -4.65 21.54 5.95
C ARG A 130 -4.37 20.15 6.57
N TYR A 131 -4.17 20.08 7.87
CA TYR A 131 -3.84 18.85 8.62
C TYR A 131 -5.07 18.11 9.16
N LEU A 132 -6.27 18.69 8.98
CA LEU A 132 -7.53 18.05 9.30
C LEU A 132 -8.20 17.55 8.02
N HIS A 133 -8.76 16.35 8.12
CA HIS A 133 -9.39 15.65 7.01
C HIS A 133 -10.88 15.49 7.32
N VAL A 134 -11.71 15.52 6.28
CA VAL A 134 -13.13 15.17 6.32
C VAL A 134 -13.44 14.26 5.14
N LEU A 135 -14.50 13.46 5.23
CA LEU A 135 -14.97 12.66 4.10
C LEU A 135 -15.27 13.59 2.92
N ALA A 136 -14.98 13.12 1.72
CA ALA A 136 -15.38 13.85 0.52
C ALA A 136 -16.91 13.90 0.42
N THR A 137 -17.44 14.98 -0.16
CA THR A 137 -18.89 15.16 -0.33
C THR A 137 -19.49 14.12 -1.27
N ASP A 138 -18.70 13.64 -2.23
CA ASP A 138 -18.99 12.60 -3.20
C ASP A 138 -18.37 11.23 -2.81
N TYR A 139 -18.13 11.00 -1.51
CA TYR A 139 -17.43 9.81 -1.00
C TYR A 139 -17.98 8.49 -1.56
N GLN A 140 -19.31 8.32 -1.64
CA GLN A 140 -19.89 7.06 -2.13
C GLN A 140 -19.57 6.83 -3.60
N GLU A 141 -19.65 7.86 -4.44
CA GLU A 141 -19.27 7.77 -5.85
C GLU A 141 -17.79 7.41 -6.01
N LYS A 142 -16.91 8.05 -5.22
CA LYS A 142 -15.47 7.77 -5.25
C LYS A 142 -15.13 6.37 -4.74
N LYS A 143 -15.82 5.90 -3.70
CA LYS A 143 -15.72 4.54 -3.19
C LYS A 143 -16.11 3.52 -4.26
N GLU A 144 -17.25 3.71 -4.91
CA GLU A 144 -17.73 2.81 -5.97
C GLU A 144 -16.78 2.80 -7.17
N ALA A 145 -16.30 3.96 -7.61
CA ALA A 145 -15.34 4.09 -8.69
C ALA A 145 -14.02 3.38 -8.38
N LEU A 146 -13.50 3.53 -7.14
CA LEU A 146 -12.29 2.83 -6.70
C LEU A 146 -12.49 1.32 -6.70
N LEU A 147 -13.59 0.82 -6.11
CA LEU A 147 -13.88 -0.61 -6.07
C LEU A 147 -14.17 -1.21 -7.46
N ALA A 148 -14.66 -0.41 -8.40
CA ALA A 148 -14.87 -0.85 -9.78
C ALA A 148 -13.55 -1.19 -10.51
N LEU A 149 -12.39 -0.72 -10.03
CA LEU A 149 -11.09 -1.10 -10.58
C LEU A 149 -10.76 -2.59 -10.37
N ALA A 150 -11.43 -3.27 -9.43
CA ALA A 150 -11.30 -4.72 -9.25
C ALA A 150 -11.97 -5.52 -10.38
N LYS A 151 -12.88 -4.89 -11.14
CA LYS A 151 -13.57 -5.56 -12.24
C LYS A 151 -12.66 -5.53 -13.46
N PRO A 152 -12.48 -6.66 -14.17
CA PRO A 152 -11.72 -6.66 -15.41
C PRO A 152 -12.36 -5.68 -16.39
N GLN A 153 -11.62 -4.63 -16.76
CA GLN A 153 -12.03 -3.74 -17.84
C GLN A 153 -12.15 -4.60 -19.10
N ALA A 154 -13.36 -4.75 -19.63
CA ALA A 154 -13.57 -5.38 -20.92
C ALA A 154 -12.79 -4.57 -21.95
N THR A 155 -11.64 -5.09 -22.37
CA THR A 155 -10.80 -4.47 -23.39
C THR A 155 -11.59 -4.42 -24.69
N SER A 156 -12.24 -3.29 -24.96
CA SER A 156 -12.74 -2.98 -26.30
C SER A 156 -11.52 -2.77 -27.20
N LYS A 157 -11.05 -3.87 -27.79
CA LYS A 157 -10.14 -3.86 -28.93
C LYS A 157 -10.85 -3.10 -30.05
N LYS A 158 -10.56 -1.81 -30.21
CA LYS A 158 -10.87 -1.08 -31.46
C LYS A 158 -10.08 -1.76 -32.57
N LYS A 159 -10.82 -2.42 -33.48
CA LYS A 159 -10.35 -2.78 -34.82
C LYS A 159 -10.17 -1.54 -35.66
#